data_AF-A0A485AQV5-F1
#
_entry.id   AF-A0A485AQV5-F1
#
_cell.length_a   1.000
_cell.length_b   1.000
_cell.length_c   1.000
_cell.angle_alpha   90.00
_cell.angle_beta   90.00
_cell.angle_gamma   90.00
#
_symmetry.space_group_name_H-M   'P 1'
#
loop_
_entity.id
_entity.type
_entity.pdbx_description
1 polymer ?
#
loop_
_entity_poly.entity_id
_entity_poly.type
_entity_poly.pdbx_seq_one_letter_code
_entity_poly.pdbx_strand_id
1 'polypeptide(L)' 'MGEISITKLLVVAALIILVFGTKKLRTLGGDLGSAIKGFKEKP' A
#
# COMPACT_ATOMS: atom_id res chain seq x y z
N MET A 1 -7.75 24.16 -7.54
CA MET A 1 -6.70 23.30 -6.97
C MET A 1 -7.35 21.99 -6.57
N GLY A 2 -6.82 20.86 -7.02
CA GLY A 2 -7.52 19.57 -6.93
C GLY A 2 -7.46 18.99 -5.51
N GLU A 3 -8.62 18.78 -4.91
CA GLU A 3 -8.76 18.11 -3.63
C GLU A 3 -8.41 16.62 -3.75
N ILE A 4 -7.63 16.12 -2.79
CA ILE A 4 -7.43 14.67 -2.59
C ILE A 4 -8.73 14.13 -2.01
N SER A 5 -9.59 13.62 -2.89
CA SER A 5 -10.84 12.96 -2.51
C SER A 5 -10.57 11.48 -2.20
N ILE A 6 -11.12 10.99 -1.10
CA ILE A 6 -11.03 9.59 -0.67
C ILE A 6 -11.48 8.64 -1.79
N THR A 7 -12.52 9.02 -2.56
CA THR A 7 -13.00 8.24 -3.70
C THR A 7 -11.94 8.04 -4.77
N LYS A 8 -11.10 9.07 -5.04
CA LYS A 8 -10.01 8.94 -6.01
C LYS A 8 -8.94 7.96 -5.54
N LEU A 9 -8.61 7.97 -4.24
CA LEU A 9 -7.66 7.02 -3.67
C LEU A 9 -8.16 5.59 -3.77
N LEU A 10 -9.45 5.35 -3.53
CA LEU A 10 -10.08 4.03 -3.67
C LEU A 10 -10.03 3.53 -5.12
N VAL A 11 -10.30 4.40 -6.10
CA VAL A 11 -10.21 4.03 -7.52
C VAL A 11 -8.78 3.65 -7.91
N VAL A 12 -7.78 4.43 -7.48
CA VAL A 12 -6.37 4.11 -7.73
C VAL A 12 -5.97 2.80 -7.04
N ALA A 13 -6.38 2.59 -5.79
CA ALA A 13 -6.11 1.35 -5.06
C ALA A 13 -6.75 0.13 -5.74
N ALA A 14 -7.98 0.26 -6.24
CA ALA A 14 -8.66 -0.79 -6.98
C ALA A 14 -7.89 -1.15 -8.27
N LEU A 15 -7.39 -0.15 -9.02
CA LEU A 15 -6.56 -0.39 -10.21
C LEU A 15 -5.26 -1.11 -9.87
N ILE A 16 -4.58 -0.71 -8.79
CA ILE A 16 -3.36 -1.39 -8.32
C ILE A 16 -3.68 -2.85 -7.97
N ILE A 17 -4.78 -3.12 -7.26
CA ILE A 17 -5.19 -4.48 -6.92
C ILE A 17 -5.51 -5.31 -8.18
N LEU A 18 -6.15 -4.72 -9.18
CA LEU A 18 -6.48 -5.41 -10.43
C LEU A 18 -5.22 -5.75 -11.25
N VAL A 19 -4.25 -4.85 -11.32
CA VAL A 19 -3.01 -5.05 -12.10
C VAL A 19 -2.08 -6.05 -11.41
N PHE A 20 -1.89 -5.92 -10.09
CA PHE A 20 -0.90 -6.70 -9.36
C PHE A 20 -1.49 -7.95 -8.68
N GLY A 21 -2.80 -7.98 -8.45
CA GLY A 21 -3.46 -9.01 -7.67
C GLY A 21 -3.20 -8.88 -6.17
N THR A 22 -4.15 -9.35 -5.35
CA THR A 22 -4.05 -9.29 -3.89
C THR A 22 -2.91 -10.14 -3.31
N LYS A 23 -2.58 -11.27 -3.96
CA LYS A 23 -1.52 -12.18 -3.49
C LYS A 23 -0.13 -11.53 -3.53
N LYS A 24 0.22 -10.83 -4.61
CA LYS A 24 1.51 -10.12 -4.73
C LYS A 24 1.59 -8.96 -3.75
N LEU A 25 0.51 -8.18 -3.62
CA LEU A 25 0.45 -7.07 -2.67
C LEU A 25 0.60 -7.53 -1.22
N ARG A 26 0.03 -8.70 -0.85
CA ARG A 26 0.19 -9.27 0.49
C ARG A 26 1.64 -9.68 0.78
N THR A 27 2.29 -10.37 -0.16
CA THR A 27 3.69 -10.79 0.02
C THR A 27 4.61 -9.57 0.12
N LEU A 28 4.51 -8.64 -0.82
CA LEU A 28 5.28 -7.39 -0.79
C LEU A 28 4.99 -6.56 0.47
N GLY A 29 3.72 -6.47 0.89
CA GLY A 29 3.35 -5.77 2.10
C GLY A 29 3.93 -6.40 3.38
N GLY A 30 4.04 -7.73 3.43
CA GLY A 30 4.67 -8.44 4.55
C GLY A 30 6.18 -8.16 4.63
N ASP A 31 6.86 -8.20 3.48
CA ASP A 31 8.31 -7.96 3.39
C ASP A 31 8.65 -6.51 3.73
N LEU A 32 7.92 -5.57 3.13
CA LEU A 32 8.07 -4.13 3.40
C LEU A 32 7.69 -3.77 4.84
N GLY A 33 6.60 -4.34 5.36
CA GLY A 33 6.16 -4.11 6.73
C GLY A 33 7.18 -4.59 7.77
N SER A 34 7.79 -5.75 7.52
CA SER A 34 8.86 -6.28 8.38
C SER A 34 10.10 -5.39 8.35
N ALA A 35 10.49 -4.89 7.18
CA ALA A 35 11.60 -3.95 7.04
C ALA A 35 11.33 -2.64 7.81
N ILE A 36 10.13 -2.06 7.65
CA ILE A 36 9.73 -0.80 8.32
C ILE A 36 9.64 -0.97 9.84
N LYS A 37 9.20 -2.13 10.34
CA LYS A 37 9.12 -2.39 11.79
C LYS A 37 10.47 -2.21 12.48
N GLY A 38 11.56 -2.69 11.86
CA GLY A 38 12.92 -2.53 12.38
C GLY A 38 13.44 -1.09 12.40
N PHE A 39 12.82 -0.17 11.66
CA PHE A 39 13.10 1.28 11.75
C PHE A 39 12.32 1.95 12.89
N LYS A 40 11.12 1.44 13.22
CA LYS A 40 10.28 1.99 14.30
C LYS A 40 10.67 1.46 15.69
N GLU A 41 11.38 0.34 15.76
CA GLU A 41 11.93 -0.23 17.00
C GLU A 41 13.28 0.38 17.42
N LYS A 42 13.96 1.13 16.53
CA LYS A 42 15.07 1.97 16.96
C LYS A 42 14.52 3.20 17.69
N PRO A 43 15.03 3.54 18.89
CA PRO A 43 14.63 4.74 19.61
C PRO A 43 14.93 6.02 18.82
#